data_AF-A0A8S9UCY9-F1
#
_entry.id   AF-A0A8S9UCY9-F1
#
_cell.length_a   1.000
_cell.length_b   1.000
_cell.length_c   1.000
_cell.angle_alpha   90.00
_cell.angle_beta   90.00
_cell.angle_gamma   90.00
#
_symmetry.space_group_name_H-M   'P 1'
#
loop_
_entity.id
_entity.type
_entity.pdbx_description
1 polymer ?
#
loop_
_entity_poly.entity_id
_entity_poly.type
_entity_poly.pdbx_seq_one_letter_code
_entity_poly.pdbx_strand_id
1 'polypeptide(L)'
;MLNENLPEIKEIKTELHFPTAMASSASGDSTLVLKPPIEELRTTYYKAMKKFVARPTKFGGFANSHVFSAMCDANARNLVRVYEACERLFTRLETLLYEYEHWGFLARIGGGGSVDLDAVMETTLQEPTDWEINFKTIRTKRKESEKIPDSVKVDCIHLSFVPFKRSLDELIQRFTDALLLSLRKSTLNHIRIVEDFVDASMESLNKRPHSIDEISAAQLEWKDIDARKTDVQTQYQKAEKKKALLLAVLGGGSSAGMSGASLDTSEVETRLSQLPTRWENFEIALEAFNDMIEEQRESLKGEIETHVVECNVEIDKLREQWRAKRPVEVSSWEDEVLAKVYTAMTEWRQRMDELKTRCLTLTSNCAAFAMNEPGV
;
A
#
# COMPACT_ATOMS: atom_id res chain seq x y z
N MET A 1 -32.43 41.73 -26.72
CA MET A 1 -32.06 41.53 -25.31
C MET A 1 -32.26 42.86 -24.58
N LEU A 2 -33.23 42.96 -23.66
CA LEU A 2 -33.66 44.25 -23.07
C LEU A 2 -32.71 44.79 -21.98
N ASN A 3 -31.89 43.93 -21.39
CA ASN A 3 -31.15 44.24 -20.16
C ASN A 3 -29.69 44.65 -20.39
N GLU A 4 -29.16 44.49 -21.60
CA GLU A 4 -27.76 44.80 -21.94
C GLU A 4 -27.49 46.31 -22.05
N ASN A 5 -28.55 47.12 -22.24
CA ASN A 5 -28.44 48.56 -22.50
C ASN A 5 -28.66 49.44 -21.27
N LEU A 6 -28.68 48.87 -20.05
CA LEU A 6 -28.81 49.63 -18.81
C LEU A 6 -27.45 50.24 -18.44
N PRO A 7 -27.23 51.57 -18.59
CA PRO A 7 -25.91 52.19 -18.38
C PRO A 7 -25.42 52.13 -16.93
N GLU A 8 -26.30 51.77 -15.99
CA GLU A 8 -26.00 51.58 -14.56
C GLU A 8 -25.66 50.12 -14.22
N ILE A 9 -25.96 49.17 -15.12
CA ILE A 9 -25.54 47.76 -15.03
C ILE A 9 -24.34 47.61 -15.98
N LYS A 10 -23.28 48.36 -15.74
CA LYS A 10 -21.98 48.07 -16.37
C LYS A 10 -21.46 46.79 -15.75
N GLU A 11 -21.72 45.67 -16.41
CA GLU A 11 -21.17 44.33 -16.17
C GLU A 11 -21.01 43.97 -14.68
N ILE A 12 -22.02 43.32 -14.10
CA ILE A 12 -21.93 42.79 -12.74
C ILE A 12 -20.87 41.68 -12.75
N LYS A 13 -19.74 41.90 -12.06
CA LYS A 13 -18.67 40.90 -11.97
C LYS A 13 -18.91 39.99 -10.77
N THR A 14 -18.74 38.70 -10.98
CA THR A 14 -18.75 37.68 -9.93
C THR A 14 -17.72 36.61 -10.23
N GLU A 15 -17.29 35.90 -9.22
CA GLU A 15 -16.27 34.86 -9.32
C GLU A 15 -16.80 33.55 -8.76
N LEU A 16 -16.43 32.44 -9.39
CA LEU A 16 -16.68 31.09 -8.88
C LEU A 16 -15.55 30.64 -7.96
N HIS A 17 -15.90 30.08 -6.80
CA HIS A 17 -14.97 29.57 -5.79
C HIS A 17 -15.43 28.21 -5.26
N PHE A 18 -14.48 27.37 -4.82
CA PHE A 18 -14.80 26.27 -3.91
C PHE A 18 -15.08 26.83 -2.50
N PRO A 19 -15.96 26.17 -1.70
CA PRO A 19 -16.22 26.58 -0.33
C PRO A 19 -14.95 26.44 0.52
N THR A 20 -14.59 27.50 1.24
CA THR A 20 -13.60 27.41 2.31
C THR A 20 -14.13 26.54 3.45
N ALA A 21 -13.26 25.84 4.18
CA ALA A 21 -13.64 24.91 5.25
C ALA A 21 -14.56 25.51 6.36
N MET A 22 -14.60 26.84 6.52
CA MET A 22 -15.57 27.50 7.41
C MET A 22 -16.97 27.70 6.79
N ALA A 23 -17.07 27.83 5.47
CA ALA A 23 -18.33 28.08 4.75
C ALA A 23 -19.14 26.80 4.51
N SER A 24 -18.49 25.64 4.43
CA SER A 24 -19.15 24.32 4.26
C SER A 24 -20.06 23.92 5.42
N SER A 25 -19.92 24.55 6.59
CA SER A 25 -20.79 24.31 7.75
C SER A 25 -22.06 25.18 7.76
N ALA A 26 -22.10 26.26 6.97
CA ALA A 26 -23.17 27.27 7.01
C ALA A 26 -24.12 27.21 5.81
N SER A 27 -23.66 26.74 4.64
CA SER A 27 -24.49 26.51 3.46
C SER A 27 -24.56 25.02 3.17
N GLY A 28 -25.71 24.40 3.42
CA GLY A 28 -25.92 22.96 3.19
C GLY A 28 -25.47 22.54 1.79
N ASP A 29 -24.70 21.44 1.74
CA ASP A 29 -24.22 20.64 0.59
C ASP A 29 -23.63 21.34 -0.66
N SER A 30 -23.72 22.66 -0.80
CA SER A 30 -23.27 23.35 -2.01
C SER A 30 -21.74 23.32 -2.10
N THR A 31 -21.24 22.61 -3.10
CA THR A 31 -19.81 22.41 -3.33
C THR A 31 -19.15 23.58 -4.08
N LEU A 32 -19.93 24.58 -4.48
CA LEU A 32 -19.50 25.78 -5.19
C LEU A 32 -20.18 27.03 -4.62
N VAL A 33 -19.44 28.15 -4.60
CA VAL A 33 -19.90 29.43 -4.04
C VAL A 33 -19.55 30.57 -4.99
N LEU A 34 -20.50 31.48 -5.21
CA LEU A 34 -20.28 32.73 -5.93
C LEU A 34 -19.78 33.83 -4.97
N LYS A 35 -18.83 34.65 -5.43
CA LYS A 35 -18.38 35.85 -4.74
C LYS A 35 -18.51 37.07 -5.66
N PRO A 36 -19.43 38.01 -5.40
CA PRO A 36 -20.45 38.00 -4.33
C PRO A 36 -21.57 36.95 -4.56
N PRO A 37 -22.28 36.52 -3.51
CA PRO A 37 -23.30 35.48 -3.57
C PRO A 37 -24.53 35.89 -4.38
N ILE A 38 -25.34 34.92 -4.80
CA ILE A 38 -26.43 35.15 -5.75
C ILE A 38 -27.48 36.13 -5.21
N GLU A 39 -27.71 36.16 -3.89
CA GLU A 39 -28.63 37.08 -3.22
C GLU A 39 -28.16 38.53 -3.32
N GLU A 40 -26.85 38.77 -3.21
CA GLU A 40 -26.25 40.09 -3.38
C GLU A 40 -26.28 40.55 -4.84
N LEU A 41 -26.07 39.61 -5.78
CA LEU A 41 -26.21 39.87 -7.21
C LEU A 41 -27.66 40.27 -7.55
N ARG A 42 -28.66 39.51 -7.06
CA ARG A 42 -30.09 39.82 -7.18
C ARG A 42 -30.40 41.21 -6.62
N THR A 43 -29.92 41.51 -5.41
CA THR A 43 -30.14 42.81 -4.76
C THR A 43 -29.56 43.96 -5.58
N THR A 44 -28.35 43.81 -6.11
CA THR A 44 -27.67 44.82 -6.92
C THR A 44 -28.41 45.05 -8.24
N TYR A 45 -28.81 43.97 -8.92
CA TYR A 45 -29.58 44.04 -10.15
C TYR A 45 -30.92 44.75 -9.95
N TYR A 46 -31.68 44.38 -8.91
CA TYR A 46 -32.98 45.01 -8.62
C TYR A 46 -32.87 46.47 -8.24
N LYS A 47 -31.81 46.87 -7.51
CA LYS A 47 -31.55 48.29 -7.22
C LYS A 47 -31.29 49.09 -8.50
N ALA A 48 -30.47 48.59 -9.41
CA ALA A 48 -30.18 49.24 -10.68
C ALA A 48 -31.44 49.34 -11.57
N MET A 49 -32.23 48.27 -11.64
CA MET A 49 -33.49 48.25 -12.36
C MET A 49 -34.47 49.31 -11.82
N LYS A 50 -34.68 49.34 -10.49
CA LYS A 50 -35.55 50.33 -9.84
C LYS A 50 -35.10 51.76 -10.11
N LYS A 51 -33.79 52.02 -10.10
CA LYS A 51 -33.23 53.35 -10.39
C LYS A 51 -33.48 53.76 -11.84
N PHE A 52 -33.37 52.84 -12.80
CA PHE A 52 -33.71 53.09 -14.20
C PHE A 52 -35.20 53.39 -14.41
N VAL A 53 -36.08 52.56 -13.85
CA VAL A 53 -37.54 52.71 -13.96
C VAL A 53 -38.02 54.04 -13.35
N ALA A 54 -37.34 54.55 -12.33
CA ALA A 54 -37.67 55.81 -11.66
C ALA A 54 -37.17 57.08 -12.39
N ARG A 55 -36.45 56.97 -13.52
CA ARG A 55 -35.92 58.13 -14.25
C ARG A 55 -36.99 59.08 -14.78
N PRO A 56 -38.08 58.61 -15.43
CA PRO A 56 -39.15 59.51 -15.92
C PRO A 56 -39.79 60.33 -14.80
N THR A 57 -39.97 59.74 -13.62
CA THR A 57 -40.53 60.44 -12.44
C THR A 57 -39.62 61.56 -11.91
N LYS A 58 -38.31 61.47 -12.14
CA LYS A 58 -37.32 62.47 -11.70
C LYS A 58 -36.93 63.44 -12.81
N PHE A 59 -37.54 63.33 -13.99
CA PHE A 59 -37.19 64.14 -15.14
C PHE A 59 -37.91 65.50 -15.08
N GLY A 60 -37.13 66.56 -14.89
CA GLY A 60 -37.59 67.95 -14.85
C GLY A 60 -37.30 68.70 -16.15
N GLY A 61 -37.57 68.10 -17.31
CA GLY A 61 -37.37 68.75 -18.61
C GLY A 61 -38.24 70.00 -18.82
N PHE A 62 -38.21 70.58 -20.02
CA PHE A 62 -38.99 71.79 -20.36
C PHE A 62 -40.52 71.57 -20.41
N ALA A 63 -41.01 70.34 -20.27
CA ALA A 63 -42.42 69.98 -20.26
C ALA A 63 -42.93 69.69 -18.84
N ASN A 64 -44.26 69.61 -18.66
CA ASN A 64 -44.88 69.36 -17.37
C ASN A 64 -44.43 68.02 -16.77
N SER A 65 -43.83 68.04 -15.57
CA SER A 65 -43.26 66.86 -14.89
C SER A 65 -44.27 65.72 -14.70
N HIS A 66 -45.56 66.05 -14.58
CA HIS A 66 -46.63 65.06 -14.46
C HIS A 66 -46.75 64.14 -15.68
N VAL A 67 -46.44 64.63 -16.89
CA VAL A 67 -46.49 63.83 -18.13
C VAL A 67 -45.48 62.69 -18.10
N PHE A 68 -44.27 62.96 -17.61
CA PHE A 68 -43.21 61.94 -17.52
C PHE A 68 -43.47 60.95 -16.39
N SER A 69 -44.07 61.39 -15.27
CA SER A 69 -44.42 60.49 -14.17
C SER A 69 -45.47 59.45 -14.55
N ALA A 70 -46.46 59.81 -15.38
CA ALA A 70 -47.52 58.91 -15.85
C ALA A 70 -47.01 57.83 -16.82
N MET A 71 -45.83 58.02 -17.42
CA MET A 71 -45.24 57.05 -18.35
C MET A 71 -44.90 55.72 -17.67
N CYS A 72 -44.53 55.74 -16.39
CA CYS A 72 -44.20 54.52 -15.64
C CYS A 72 -45.44 53.62 -15.49
N ASP A 73 -46.57 54.20 -15.10
CA ASP A 73 -47.84 53.49 -14.90
C ASP A 73 -48.42 53.01 -16.23
N ALA A 74 -48.36 53.84 -17.28
CA ALA A 74 -48.80 53.47 -18.62
C ALA A 74 -48.01 52.27 -19.20
N ASN A 75 -46.76 52.10 -18.77
CA ASN A 75 -45.87 51.01 -19.23
C ASN A 75 -45.69 49.89 -18.19
N ALA A 76 -46.50 49.83 -17.13
CA ALA A 76 -46.33 48.85 -16.04
C ALA A 76 -46.29 47.39 -16.52
N ARG A 77 -47.06 47.04 -17.56
CA ARG A 77 -47.04 45.70 -18.17
C ARG A 77 -45.68 45.33 -18.78
N ASN A 78 -44.94 46.30 -19.31
CA ASN A 78 -43.60 46.07 -19.86
C ASN A 78 -42.57 45.89 -18.74
N LEU A 79 -42.78 46.51 -17.57
CA LEU A 79 -41.91 46.30 -16.40
C LEU A 79 -41.98 44.86 -15.89
N VAL A 80 -43.17 44.25 -15.86
CA VAL A 80 -43.33 42.83 -15.48
C VAL A 80 -42.46 41.92 -16.36
N ARG A 81 -42.46 42.13 -17.67
CA ARG A 81 -41.62 41.36 -18.62
C ARG A 81 -40.12 41.52 -18.34
N VAL A 82 -39.69 42.68 -17.85
CA VAL A 82 -38.30 42.93 -17.49
C VAL A 82 -37.90 42.17 -16.20
N TYR A 83 -38.79 42.12 -15.20
CA TYR A 83 -38.58 41.30 -14.00
C TYR A 83 -38.59 39.80 -14.31
N GLU A 84 -39.46 39.32 -15.20
CA GLU A 84 -39.42 37.93 -15.66
C GLU A 84 -38.10 37.59 -16.37
N ALA A 85 -37.61 38.50 -17.22
CA ALA A 85 -36.31 38.32 -17.89
C ALA A 85 -35.15 38.27 -16.89
N CYS A 86 -35.25 39.01 -15.78
CA CYS A 86 -34.30 38.96 -14.68
C CYS A 86 -34.29 37.61 -13.96
N GLU A 87 -35.46 37.05 -13.62
CA GLU A 87 -35.50 35.73 -12.98
C GLU A 87 -35.00 34.62 -13.91
N ARG A 88 -35.28 34.71 -15.21
CA ARG A 88 -34.69 33.81 -16.22
C ARG A 88 -33.16 33.93 -16.28
N LEU A 89 -32.60 35.12 -16.11
CA LEU A 89 -31.14 35.34 -16.03
C LEU A 89 -30.55 34.63 -14.81
N PHE A 90 -31.13 34.79 -13.61
CA PHE A 90 -30.63 34.10 -12.42
C PHE A 90 -30.82 32.59 -12.47
N THR A 91 -31.90 32.10 -13.06
CA THR A 91 -32.11 30.66 -13.31
C THR A 91 -31.01 30.09 -14.22
N ARG A 92 -30.63 30.83 -15.28
CA ARG A 92 -29.51 30.45 -16.16
C ARG A 92 -28.17 30.44 -15.42
N LEU A 93 -27.96 31.40 -14.51
CA LEU A 93 -26.76 31.44 -13.67
C LEU A 93 -26.68 30.25 -12.71
N GLU A 94 -27.80 29.87 -12.07
CA GLU A 94 -27.88 28.69 -11.20
C GLU A 94 -27.66 27.39 -11.99
N THR A 95 -28.22 27.29 -13.20
CA THR A 95 -28.00 26.15 -14.10
C THR A 95 -26.51 26.02 -14.46
N LEU A 96 -25.85 27.14 -14.74
CA LEU A 96 -24.40 27.16 -15.01
C LEU A 96 -23.60 26.66 -13.80
N LEU A 97 -23.98 27.00 -12.56
CA LEU A 97 -23.31 26.47 -11.37
C LEU A 97 -23.45 24.94 -11.25
N TYR A 98 -24.64 24.43 -11.53
CA TYR A 98 -24.93 22.99 -11.50
C TYR A 98 -24.07 22.20 -12.50
N GLU A 99 -23.80 22.76 -13.70
CA GLU A 99 -22.92 22.14 -14.69
C GLU A 99 -21.51 21.85 -14.15
N TYR A 100 -21.00 22.70 -13.24
CA TYR A 100 -19.65 22.56 -12.66
C TYR A 100 -19.63 21.88 -11.29
N GLU A 101 -20.79 21.57 -10.70
CA GLU A 101 -20.90 21.01 -9.35
C GLU A 101 -20.15 19.68 -9.17
N HIS A 102 -20.05 18.88 -10.24
CA HIS A 102 -19.32 17.62 -10.25
C HIS A 102 -17.83 17.75 -9.88
N TRP A 103 -17.21 18.93 -10.09
CA TRP A 103 -15.84 19.22 -9.64
C TRP A 103 -15.73 19.40 -8.13
N GLY A 104 -16.85 19.73 -7.48
CA GLY A 104 -16.99 19.88 -6.04
C GLY A 104 -16.58 18.65 -5.22
N PHE A 105 -16.70 17.47 -5.81
CA PHE A 105 -16.25 16.21 -5.19
C PHE A 105 -14.75 16.22 -4.90
N LEU A 106 -13.92 16.75 -5.82
CA LEU A 106 -12.47 16.85 -5.62
C LEU A 106 -12.13 17.80 -4.45
N ALA A 107 -12.91 18.87 -4.27
CA ALA A 107 -12.72 19.78 -3.14
C ALA A 107 -13.13 19.15 -1.81
N ARG A 108 -14.17 18.31 -1.78
CA ARG A 108 -14.58 17.58 -0.56
C ARG A 108 -13.52 16.60 -0.07
N ILE A 109 -12.83 15.93 -0.99
CA ILE A 109 -11.80 14.94 -0.66
C ILE A 109 -10.43 15.61 -0.45
N GLY A 110 -10.05 16.58 -1.29
CA GLY A 110 -8.74 17.25 -1.21
C GLY A 110 -8.67 18.43 -0.24
N GLY A 111 -9.80 18.98 0.20
CA GLY A 111 -9.89 20.18 1.04
C GLY A 111 -9.80 19.94 2.55
N GLY A 112 -9.44 18.73 2.99
CA GLY A 112 -9.40 18.38 4.42
C GLY A 112 -10.78 18.07 5.03
N GLY A 113 -11.72 17.60 4.21
CA GLY A 113 -12.99 17.03 4.69
C GLY A 113 -12.77 15.70 5.42
N SER A 114 -13.86 15.13 5.96
CA SER A 114 -13.90 13.95 6.85
C SER A 114 -13.35 12.62 6.28
N VAL A 115 -12.80 12.62 5.07
CA VAL A 115 -12.31 11.42 4.38
C VAL A 115 -10.78 11.46 4.39
N ASP A 116 -10.18 10.55 5.13
CA ASP A 116 -8.74 10.33 5.11
C ASP A 116 -8.33 9.71 3.76
N LEU A 117 -7.79 10.56 2.89
CA LEU A 117 -7.37 10.18 1.53
C LEU A 117 -6.32 9.06 1.57
N ASP A 118 -5.40 9.09 2.53
CA ASP A 118 -4.33 8.11 2.64
C ASP A 118 -4.92 6.73 3.02
N ALA A 119 -5.84 6.68 3.98
CA ALA A 119 -6.52 5.44 4.37
C ALA A 119 -7.37 4.83 3.24
N VAL A 120 -8.05 5.66 2.45
CA VAL A 120 -8.82 5.19 1.28
C VAL A 120 -7.87 4.61 0.24
N MET A 121 -6.73 5.25 0.00
CA MET A 121 -5.75 4.79 -0.99
C MET A 121 -5.08 3.48 -0.57
N GLU A 122 -4.76 3.32 0.71
CA GLU A 122 -4.18 2.07 1.23
C GLU A 122 -5.13 0.89 1.14
N THR A 123 -6.44 1.12 1.31
CA THR A 123 -7.44 0.05 1.25
C THR A 123 -7.83 -0.30 -0.19
N THR A 124 -7.85 0.68 -1.10
CA THR A 124 -8.34 0.50 -2.48
C THR A 124 -7.26 0.16 -3.50
N LEU A 125 -6.00 0.57 -3.29
CA LEU A 125 -4.92 0.40 -4.26
C LEU A 125 -4.01 -0.76 -3.84
N GLN A 126 -4.06 -1.87 -4.58
CA GLN A 126 -3.26 -3.07 -4.28
C GLN A 126 -2.39 -3.48 -5.46
N GLU A 127 -2.99 -3.55 -6.65
CA GLU A 127 -2.33 -3.99 -7.88
C GLU A 127 -1.80 -2.80 -8.70
N PRO A 128 -0.68 -2.93 -9.43
CA PRO A 128 -0.10 -1.84 -10.21
C PRO A 128 -1.09 -1.17 -11.18
N THR A 129 -2.05 -1.94 -11.69
CA THR A 129 -3.13 -1.48 -12.57
C THR A 129 -4.03 -0.45 -11.91
N ASP A 130 -4.21 -0.52 -10.59
CA ASP A 130 -5.08 0.39 -9.84
C ASP A 130 -4.51 1.81 -9.90
N TRP A 131 -3.20 1.97 -9.67
CA TRP A 131 -2.52 3.26 -9.83
C TRP A 131 -2.53 3.74 -11.28
N GLU A 132 -2.31 2.86 -12.25
CA GLU A 132 -2.30 3.23 -13.68
C GLU A 132 -3.64 3.84 -14.13
N ILE A 133 -4.76 3.22 -13.76
CA ILE A 133 -6.11 3.71 -14.05
C ILE A 133 -6.35 5.07 -13.38
N ASN A 134 -5.91 5.22 -12.13
CA ASN A 134 -6.06 6.47 -11.39
C ASN A 134 -5.24 7.62 -12.02
N PHE A 135 -3.96 7.39 -12.36
CA PHE A 135 -3.14 8.40 -13.05
C PHE A 135 -3.73 8.78 -14.42
N LYS A 136 -4.23 7.81 -15.19
CA LYS A 136 -4.91 8.07 -16.47
C LYS A 136 -6.19 8.88 -16.29
N THR A 137 -6.96 8.61 -15.24
CA THR A 137 -8.18 9.35 -14.90
C THR A 137 -7.84 10.80 -14.53
N ILE A 138 -6.84 11.01 -13.67
CA ILE A 138 -6.38 12.35 -13.30
C ILE A 138 -5.88 13.13 -14.50
N ARG A 139 -5.14 12.49 -15.41
CA ARG A 139 -4.69 13.12 -16.64
C ARG A 139 -5.86 13.57 -17.52
N THR A 140 -6.89 12.74 -17.64
CA THR A 140 -8.13 13.10 -18.36
C THR A 140 -8.81 14.28 -17.67
N LYS A 141 -8.92 14.27 -16.34
CA LYS A 141 -9.51 15.36 -15.55
C LYS A 141 -8.74 16.67 -15.66
N ARG A 142 -7.40 16.62 -15.72
CA ARG A 142 -6.56 17.80 -16.00
C ARG A 142 -6.84 18.40 -17.38
N LYS A 143 -6.98 17.56 -18.42
CA LYS A 143 -7.37 18.03 -19.76
C LYS A 143 -8.80 18.59 -19.82
N GLU A 144 -9.70 18.07 -18.98
CA GLU A 144 -11.06 18.61 -18.84
C GLU A 144 -11.04 19.96 -18.09
N SER A 145 -10.19 20.13 -17.07
CA SER A 145 -10.06 21.41 -16.34
C SER A 145 -9.47 22.52 -17.22
N GLU A 146 -8.55 22.19 -18.12
CA GLU A 146 -7.98 23.14 -19.09
C GLU A 146 -9.03 23.69 -20.08
N LYS A 147 -10.08 22.92 -20.40
CA LYS A 147 -11.17 23.35 -21.30
C LYS A 147 -12.14 24.31 -20.63
N ILE A 148 -12.07 24.49 -19.31
CA ILE A 148 -12.94 25.41 -18.59
C ILE A 148 -12.56 26.83 -19.01
N PRO A 149 -13.53 27.63 -19.50
CA PRO A 149 -13.26 29.00 -19.92
C PRO A 149 -12.85 29.86 -18.73
N ASP A 150 -12.03 30.89 -18.95
CA ASP A 150 -11.61 31.81 -17.87
C ASP A 150 -12.76 32.72 -17.41
N SER A 151 -13.71 33.01 -18.31
CA SER A 151 -14.91 33.77 -17.98
C SER A 151 -16.09 33.39 -18.87
N VAL A 152 -17.29 33.47 -18.32
CA VAL A 152 -18.57 33.29 -19.03
C VAL A 152 -19.43 34.52 -18.81
N LYS A 153 -19.94 35.10 -19.89
CA LYS A 153 -20.89 36.22 -19.83
C LYS A 153 -22.31 35.69 -19.94
N VAL A 154 -23.09 35.88 -18.87
CA VAL A 154 -24.53 35.58 -18.84
C VAL A 154 -25.27 36.91 -18.86
N ASP A 155 -25.67 37.36 -20.04
CA ASP A 155 -26.26 38.68 -20.32
C ASP A 155 -25.41 39.83 -19.73
N CYS A 156 -25.83 40.41 -18.60
CA CYS A 156 -25.15 41.51 -17.92
C CYS A 156 -24.24 41.07 -16.76
N ILE A 157 -24.13 39.77 -16.49
CA ILE A 157 -23.27 39.20 -15.44
C ILE A 157 -22.02 38.61 -16.10
N HIS A 158 -20.85 39.00 -15.62
CA HIS A 158 -19.56 38.45 -16.01
C HIS A 158 -19.06 37.54 -14.89
N LEU A 159 -19.11 36.23 -15.13
CA LEU A 159 -18.63 35.21 -14.20
C LEU A 159 -17.19 34.83 -14.55
N SER A 160 -16.27 35.08 -13.63
CA SER A 160 -14.88 34.63 -13.73
C SER A 160 -14.71 33.26 -13.09
N PHE A 161 -14.07 32.35 -13.83
CA PHE A 161 -13.70 31.01 -13.38
C PHE A 161 -12.23 30.92 -12.97
N VAL A 162 -11.46 32.01 -13.10
CA VAL A 162 -10.01 32.01 -12.81
C VAL A 162 -9.69 31.50 -11.39
N PRO A 163 -10.38 31.94 -10.31
CA PRO A 163 -10.11 31.43 -8.96
C PRO A 163 -10.46 29.95 -8.82
N PHE A 164 -11.62 29.54 -9.36
CA PHE A 164 -12.05 28.14 -9.39
C PHE A 164 -11.06 27.24 -10.13
N LYS A 165 -10.59 27.63 -11.32
CA LYS A 165 -9.60 26.87 -12.10
C LYS A 165 -8.29 26.71 -11.33
N ARG A 166 -7.78 27.78 -10.72
CA ARG A 166 -6.56 27.72 -9.90
C ARG A 166 -6.69 26.72 -8.75
N SER A 167 -7.77 26.79 -7.99
CA SER A 167 -8.01 25.85 -6.88
C SER A 167 -8.23 24.42 -7.37
N LEU A 168 -8.87 24.24 -8.53
CA LEU A 168 -9.04 22.93 -9.15
C LEU A 168 -7.69 22.32 -9.53
N ASP A 169 -6.79 23.11 -10.13
CA ASP A 169 -5.45 22.66 -10.50
C ASP A 169 -4.61 22.29 -9.26
N GLU A 170 -4.70 23.08 -8.18
CA GLU A 170 -4.07 22.77 -6.88
C GLU A 170 -4.58 21.45 -6.30
N LEU A 171 -5.90 21.21 -6.33
CA LEU A 171 -6.51 19.96 -5.86
C LEU A 171 -6.04 18.78 -6.71
N ILE A 172 -6.07 18.90 -8.04
CA ILE A 172 -5.58 17.87 -8.97
C ILE A 172 -4.12 17.54 -8.72
N GLN A 173 -3.27 18.55 -8.47
CA GLN A 173 -1.87 18.33 -8.14
C GLN A 173 -1.72 17.60 -6.81
N ARG A 174 -2.44 18.01 -5.76
CA ARG A 174 -2.43 17.34 -4.45
C ARG A 174 -2.82 15.86 -4.54
N PHE A 175 -3.83 15.50 -5.34
CA PHE A 175 -4.18 14.10 -5.60
C PHE A 175 -3.08 13.34 -6.31
N THR A 176 -2.42 13.98 -7.28
CA THR A 176 -1.30 13.39 -8.01
C THR A 176 -0.15 13.06 -7.05
N ASP A 177 0.19 14.00 -6.16
CA ASP A 177 1.25 13.84 -5.18
C ASP A 177 0.92 12.75 -4.16
N ALA A 178 -0.32 12.70 -3.67
CA ALA A 178 -0.79 11.63 -2.78
C ALA A 178 -0.68 10.24 -3.44
N LEU A 179 -1.10 10.11 -4.71
CA LEU A 179 -0.95 8.87 -5.47
C LEU A 179 0.50 8.45 -5.65
N LEU A 180 1.38 9.38 -5.96
CA LEU A 180 2.82 9.12 -6.08
C LEU A 180 3.41 8.63 -4.75
N LEU A 181 3.07 9.27 -3.64
CA LEU A 181 3.51 8.86 -2.30
C LEU A 181 2.98 7.47 -1.93
N SER A 182 1.71 7.18 -2.20
CA SER A 182 1.13 5.85 -1.94
C SER A 182 1.81 4.75 -2.76
N LEU A 183 2.13 5.03 -4.04
CA LEU A 183 2.82 4.08 -4.91
C LEU A 183 4.26 3.84 -4.42
N ARG A 184 4.98 4.89 -4.02
CA ARG A 184 6.32 4.76 -3.41
C ARG A 184 6.26 3.94 -2.14
N LYS A 185 5.33 4.23 -1.23
CA LYS A 185 5.15 3.49 0.03
C LYS A 185 4.85 2.01 -0.23
N SER A 186 3.92 1.72 -1.16
CA SER A 186 3.57 0.36 -1.54
C SER A 186 4.77 -0.39 -2.16
N THR A 187 5.54 0.27 -3.02
CA THR A 187 6.76 -0.29 -3.62
C THR A 187 7.81 -0.63 -2.56
N LEU A 188 8.09 0.30 -1.63
CA LEU A 188 9.02 0.08 -0.53
C LEU A 188 8.57 -1.05 0.40
N ASN A 189 7.27 -1.23 0.61
CA ASN A 189 6.75 -2.33 1.39
C ASN A 189 7.03 -3.69 0.74
N HIS A 190 6.83 -3.81 -0.58
CA HIS A 190 7.19 -5.04 -1.30
C HIS A 190 8.71 -5.30 -1.27
N ILE A 191 9.54 -4.26 -1.44
CA ILE A 191 11.00 -4.37 -1.30
C ILE A 191 11.36 -4.90 0.08
N ARG A 192 10.78 -4.33 1.13
CA ARG A 192 11.01 -4.75 2.52
C ARG A 192 10.63 -6.22 2.76
N ILE A 193 9.49 -6.68 2.24
CA ILE A 193 9.08 -8.09 2.38
C ILE A 193 10.14 -9.03 1.77
N VAL A 194 10.69 -8.67 0.61
CA VAL A 194 11.74 -9.47 -0.05
C VAL A 194 13.05 -9.42 0.74
N GLU A 195 13.47 -8.24 1.21
CA GLU A 195 14.69 -8.10 2.01
C GLU A 195 14.60 -8.84 3.34
N ASP A 196 13.51 -8.67 4.09
CA ASP A 196 13.28 -9.34 5.39
C ASP A 196 13.29 -10.87 5.21
N PHE A 197 12.74 -11.38 4.10
CA PHE A 197 12.80 -12.81 3.78
C PHE A 197 14.21 -13.28 3.45
N VAL A 198 14.95 -12.56 2.61
CA VAL A 198 16.32 -12.91 2.23
C VAL A 198 17.22 -12.90 3.46
N ASP A 199 17.13 -11.88 4.32
CA ASP A 199 17.95 -11.75 5.52
C ASP A 199 17.65 -12.86 6.53
N ALA A 200 16.37 -13.11 6.83
CA ALA A 200 15.98 -14.19 7.73
C ALA A 200 16.38 -15.57 7.19
N SER A 201 16.25 -15.79 5.87
CA SER A 201 16.64 -17.06 5.25
C SER A 201 18.15 -17.24 5.29
N MET A 202 18.93 -16.20 4.94
CA MET A 202 20.40 -16.24 5.01
C MET A 202 20.90 -16.51 6.43
N GLU A 203 20.25 -15.98 7.47
CA GLU A 203 20.58 -16.29 8.86
C GLU A 203 20.40 -17.78 9.19
N SER A 204 19.31 -18.41 8.70
CA SER A 204 19.11 -19.86 8.86
C SER A 204 20.12 -20.69 8.06
N LEU A 205 20.38 -20.31 6.81
CA LEU A 205 21.26 -21.06 5.90
C LEU A 205 22.75 -21.00 6.33
N ASN A 206 23.13 -20.10 7.23
CA ASN A 206 24.48 -20.03 7.79
C ASN A 206 24.73 -20.98 8.97
N LYS A 207 23.68 -21.66 9.48
CA LYS A 207 23.84 -22.64 10.56
C LYS A 207 24.46 -23.93 10.02
N ARG A 208 25.25 -24.62 10.84
CA ARG A 208 25.78 -25.95 10.52
C ARG A 208 25.25 -26.96 11.53
N PRO A 209 24.28 -27.81 11.13
CA PRO A 209 23.75 -28.85 12.01
C PRO A 209 24.75 -30.00 12.15
N HIS A 210 24.88 -30.54 13.36
CA HIS A 210 25.81 -31.64 13.66
C HIS A 210 25.14 -32.84 14.34
N SER A 211 23.97 -32.65 14.95
CA SER A 211 23.19 -33.75 15.54
C SER A 211 22.04 -34.22 14.64
N ILE A 212 21.53 -35.43 14.91
CA ILE A 212 20.39 -36.01 14.18
C ILE A 212 19.18 -35.06 14.23
N ASP A 213 18.86 -34.56 15.43
CA ASP A 213 17.74 -33.66 15.65
C ASP A 213 17.96 -32.32 14.92
N GLU A 214 19.18 -31.77 14.98
CA GLU A 214 19.53 -30.52 14.27
C GLU A 214 19.44 -30.66 12.76
N ILE A 215 19.90 -31.77 12.18
CA ILE A 215 19.81 -32.02 10.74
C ILE A 215 18.35 -32.12 10.31
N SER A 216 17.53 -32.83 11.10
CA SER A 216 16.10 -32.96 10.80
C SER A 216 15.37 -31.60 10.88
N ALA A 217 15.70 -30.77 11.86
CA ALA A 217 15.17 -29.43 12.01
C ALA A 217 15.63 -28.50 10.87
N ALA A 218 16.91 -28.54 10.52
CA ALA A 218 17.48 -27.77 9.41
C ALA A 218 16.86 -28.15 8.07
N GLN A 219 16.55 -29.44 7.85
CA GLN A 219 15.88 -29.90 6.64
C GLN A 219 14.43 -29.41 6.56
N LEU A 220 13.74 -29.29 7.70
CA LEU A 220 12.40 -28.71 7.75
C LEU A 220 12.45 -27.19 7.46
N GLU A 221 13.37 -26.45 8.10
CA GLU A 221 13.58 -25.02 7.86
C GLU A 221 13.89 -24.76 6.37
N TRP A 222 14.76 -25.57 5.76
CA TRP A 222 15.07 -25.48 4.33
C TRP A 222 13.83 -25.64 3.45
N LYS A 223 12.99 -26.67 3.71
CA LYS A 223 11.75 -26.89 2.95
C LYS A 223 10.77 -25.72 3.08
N ASP A 224 10.67 -25.12 4.27
CA ASP A 224 9.80 -23.96 4.50
C ASP A 224 10.32 -22.70 3.80
N ILE A 225 11.64 -22.53 3.69
CA ILE A 225 12.26 -21.45 2.91
C ILE A 225 12.01 -21.67 1.41
N ASP A 226 12.25 -22.88 0.91
CA ASP A 226 12.07 -23.23 -0.50
C ASP A 226 10.60 -23.08 -0.94
N ALA A 227 9.65 -23.51 -0.11
CA ALA A 227 8.22 -23.36 -0.40
C ALA A 227 7.76 -21.88 -0.50
N ARG A 228 8.33 -20.98 0.31
CA ARG A 228 7.98 -19.54 0.30
C ARG A 228 8.68 -18.76 -0.81
N LYS A 229 9.72 -19.33 -1.42
CA LYS A 229 10.56 -18.68 -2.44
C LYS A 229 9.73 -18.08 -3.59
N THR A 230 8.79 -18.86 -4.15
CA THR A 230 7.97 -18.42 -5.30
C THR A 230 7.04 -17.26 -4.96
N ASP A 231 6.45 -17.28 -3.76
CA ASP A 231 5.56 -16.21 -3.30
C ASP A 231 6.33 -14.88 -3.13
N VAL A 232 7.52 -14.95 -2.54
CA VAL A 232 8.39 -13.77 -2.35
C VAL A 232 8.92 -13.26 -3.70
N GLN A 233 9.26 -14.14 -4.63
CA GLN A 233 9.62 -13.75 -5.99
C GLN A 233 8.47 -12.99 -6.69
N THR A 234 7.22 -13.36 -6.41
CA THR A 234 6.05 -12.62 -6.90
C THR A 234 5.97 -11.21 -6.29
N GLN A 235 6.33 -11.03 -5.01
CA GLN A 235 6.42 -9.71 -4.39
C GLN A 235 7.51 -8.84 -5.04
N TYR A 236 8.66 -9.42 -5.38
CA TYR A 236 9.71 -8.72 -6.13
C TYR A 236 9.22 -8.24 -7.51
N GLN A 237 8.52 -9.11 -8.26
CA GLN A 237 7.95 -8.72 -9.56
C GLN A 237 6.91 -7.59 -9.43
N LYS A 238 6.11 -7.60 -8.36
CA LYS A 238 5.19 -6.50 -8.05
C LYS A 238 5.94 -5.20 -7.76
N ALA A 239 7.03 -5.25 -7.01
CA ALA A 239 7.87 -4.08 -6.73
C ALA A 239 8.46 -3.49 -8.02
N GLU A 240 9.01 -4.33 -8.91
CA GLU A 240 9.54 -3.92 -10.21
C GLU A 240 8.49 -3.23 -11.09
N LYS A 241 7.28 -3.82 -11.21
CA LYS A 241 6.17 -3.21 -11.95
C LYS A 241 5.75 -1.86 -11.37
N LYS A 242 5.68 -1.75 -10.04
CA LYS A 242 5.30 -0.50 -9.35
C LYS A 242 6.38 0.58 -9.52
N LYS A 243 7.67 0.23 -9.43
CA LYS A 243 8.78 1.15 -9.75
C LYS A 243 8.71 1.61 -11.20
N ALA A 244 8.51 0.71 -12.15
CA ALA A 244 8.42 1.06 -13.56
C ALA A 244 7.28 2.05 -13.82
N LEU A 245 6.11 1.84 -13.20
CA LEU A 245 5.00 2.78 -13.25
C LEU A 245 5.37 4.13 -12.63
N LEU A 246 6.02 4.13 -11.46
CA LEU A 246 6.43 5.34 -10.77
C LEU A 246 7.36 6.20 -11.63
N LEU A 247 8.37 5.59 -12.26
CA LEU A 247 9.28 6.28 -13.20
C LEU A 247 8.55 6.73 -14.47
N ALA A 248 7.61 5.92 -14.98
CA ALA A 248 6.81 6.28 -16.14
C ALA A 248 5.92 7.51 -15.90
N VAL A 249 5.39 7.66 -14.67
CA VAL A 249 4.58 8.83 -14.27
C VAL A 249 5.46 10.08 -14.17
N LEU A 250 6.63 9.97 -13.53
CA LEU A 250 7.57 11.09 -13.37
C LEU A 250 8.25 11.51 -14.69
N GLY A 251 8.51 10.57 -15.58
CA GLY A 251 9.17 10.81 -16.86
C GLY A 251 8.31 11.54 -17.91
N GLY A 252 7.01 11.73 -17.66
CA GLY A 252 6.10 12.53 -18.49
C GLY A 252 5.76 11.95 -19.89
N GLY A 253 6.58 11.04 -20.43
CA GLY A 253 6.44 10.49 -21.79
C GLY A 253 5.48 9.30 -21.93
N SER A 254 4.93 8.77 -20.84
CA SER A 254 4.05 7.59 -20.86
C SER A 254 2.56 7.94 -20.89
N SER A 255 1.68 6.94 -21.09
CA SER A 255 0.22 7.07 -20.92
C SER A 255 -0.16 7.56 -19.51
N ALA A 256 0.63 7.20 -18.50
CA ALA A 256 0.49 7.61 -17.11
C ALA A 256 1.33 8.85 -16.74
N GLY A 257 2.08 9.42 -17.68
CA GLY A 257 2.97 10.57 -17.46
C GLY A 257 2.22 11.82 -16.97
N MET A 258 2.73 12.43 -15.90
CA MET A 258 2.17 13.63 -15.28
C MET A 258 3.19 14.78 -15.33
N SER A 259 2.85 15.86 -16.04
CA SER A 259 3.72 17.05 -16.09
C SER A 259 3.78 17.76 -14.74
N GLY A 260 4.98 18.09 -14.27
CA GLY A 260 5.18 18.78 -12.99
C GLY A 260 5.14 17.86 -11.76
N ALA A 261 4.97 16.55 -11.94
CA ALA A 261 5.15 15.58 -10.87
C ALA A 261 6.63 15.47 -10.51
N SER A 262 6.95 15.55 -9.22
CA SER A 262 8.30 15.36 -8.71
C SER A 262 8.22 14.54 -7.43
N LEU A 263 9.02 13.47 -7.37
CA LEU A 263 9.19 12.64 -6.20
C LEU A 263 10.60 12.07 -6.22
N ASP A 264 11.25 12.06 -5.06
CA ASP A 264 12.52 11.36 -4.90
C ASP A 264 12.30 9.84 -4.97
N THR A 265 13.01 9.21 -5.89
CA THR A 265 12.97 7.77 -6.18
C THR A 265 14.27 7.06 -5.84
N SER A 266 15.29 7.80 -5.39
CA SER A 266 16.65 7.30 -5.18
C SER A 266 16.69 6.08 -4.25
N GLU A 267 15.93 6.10 -3.17
CA GLU A 267 15.82 4.99 -2.22
C GLU A 267 15.24 3.72 -2.87
N VAL A 268 14.15 3.85 -3.63
CA VAL A 268 13.50 2.74 -4.34
C VAL A 268 14.45 2.15 -5.37
N GLU A 269 15.12 3.00 -6.15
CA GLU A 269 16.08 2.57 -7.16
C GLU A 269 17.27 1.85 -6.55
N THR A 270 17.85 2.42 -5.49
CA THR A 270 19.03 1.88 -4.82
C THR A 270 18.73 0.51 -4.21
N ARG A 271 17.66 0.39 -3.41
CA ARG A 271 17.33 -0.89 -2.77
C ARG A 271 16.93 -1.96 -3.78
N LEU A 272 16.09 -1.61 -4.75
CA LEU A 272 15.63 -2.59 -5.74
C LEU A 272 16.75 -3.05 -6.69
N SER A 273 17.74 -2.19 -6.98
CA SER A 273 18.90 -2.60 -7.81
C SER A 273 19.85 -3.57 -7.11
N GLN A 274 19.86 -3.62 -5.77
CA GLN A 274 20.67 -4.55 -4.99
C GLN A 274 20.00 -5.92 -4.82
N LEU A 275 18.65 -5.97 -4.89
CA LEU A 275 17.88 -7.19 -4.67
C LEU A 275 18.22 -8.34 -5.62
N PRO A 276 18.42 -8.15 -6.94
CA PRO A 276 18.81 -9.25 -7.83
C PRO A 276 20.05 -10.00 -7.36
N THR A 277 21.12 -9.28 -7.01
CA THR A 277 22.37 -9.88 -6.55
C THR A 277 22.20 -10.55 -5.18
N ARG A 278 21.45 -9.93 -4.26
CA ARG A 278 21.14 -10.55 -2.96
C ARG A 278 20.33 -11.84 -3.12
N TRP A 279 19.38 -11.84 -4.06
CA TRP A 279 18.56 -12.99 -4.38
C TRP A 279 19.37 -14.13 -5.00
N GLU A 280 20.24 -13.82 -5.97
CA GLU A 280 21.15 -14.81 -6.56
C GLU A 280 22.07 -15.44 -5.50
N ASN A 281 22.66 -14.63 -4.62
CA ASN A 281 23.46 -15.15 -3.50
C ASN A 281 22.64 -16.04 -2.55
N PHE A 282 21.39 -15.68 -2.29
CA PHE A 282 20.47 -16.48 -1.49
C PHE A 282 20.16 -17.82 -2.18
N GLU A 283 19.90 -17.85 -3.49
CA GLU A 283 19.64 -19.09 -4.22
C GLU A 283 20.84 -20.03 -4.19
N ILE A 284 22.05 -19.50 -4.40
CA ILE A 284 23.30 -20.25 -4.28
C ILE A 284 23.46 -20.81 -2.86
N ALA A 285 23.21 -19.99 -1.83
CA ALA A 285 23.29 -20.44 -0.43
C ALA A 285 22.23 -21.50 -0.09
N LEU A 286 21.03 -21.40 -0.66
CA LEU A 286 19.93 -22.34 -0.44
C LEU A 286 20.26 -23.72 -1.02
N GLU A 287 20.83 -23.75 -2.23
CA GLU A 287 21.31 -24.98 -2.87
C GLU A 287 22.49 -25.58 -2.08
N ALA A 288 23.49 -24.76 -1.74
CA ALA A 288 24.65 -25.21 -0.97
C ALA A 288 24.29 -25.73 0.42
N PHE A 289 23.27 -25.15 1.08
CA PHE A 289 22.79 -25.62 2.37
C PHE A 289 22.09 -26.98 2.27
N ASN A 290 21.31 -27.22 1.22
CA ASN A 290 20.71 -28.53 0.97
C ASN A 290 21.77 -29.61 0.74
N ASP A 291 22.77 -29.30 -0.09
CA ASP A 291 23.89 -30.21 -0.34
C ASP A 291 24.66 -30.53 0.95
N MET A 292 24.92 -29.50 1.77
CA MET A 292 25.55 -29.64 3.07
C MET A 292 24.70 -30.51 4.03
N ILE A 293 23.37 -30.34 4.07
CA ILE A 293 22.48 -31.16 4.90
C ILE A 293 22.56 -32.62 4.50
N GLU A 294 22.49 -32.93 3.20
CA GLU A 294 22.57 -34.31 2.71
C GLU A 294 23.96 -34.91 2.97
N GLU A 295 25.05 -34.13 2.86
CA GLU A 295 26.39 -34.57 3.23
C GLU A 295 26.51 -34.87 4.74
N GLN A 296 26.05 -33.98 5.63
CA GLN A 296 26.06 -34.20 7.08
C GLN A 296 25.22 -35.42 7.47
N ARG A 297 24.07 -35.59 6.80
CA ARG A 297 23.20 -36.76 7.00
C ARG A 297 23.91 -38.05 6.63
N GLU A 298 24.61 -38.09 5.50
CA GLU A 298 25.34 -39.29 5.08
C GLU A 298 26.57 -39.57 5.96
N SER A 299 27.28 -38.53 6.41
CA SER A 299 28.39 -38.66 7.37
C SER A 299 27.91 -39.27 8.69
N LEU A 300 26.80 -38.79 9.26
CA LEU A 300 26.26 -39.34 10.51
C LEU A 300 25.81 -40.80 10.36
N LYS A 301 25.26 -41.19 9.21
CA LYS A 301 24.97 -42.60 8.94
C LYS A 301 26.24 -43.45 9.00
N GLY A 302 27.31 -43.00 8.33
CA GLY A 302 28.61 -43.68 8.37
C GLY A 302 29.22 -43.76 9.77
N GLU A 303 29.09 -42.71 10.59
CA GLU A 303 29.51 -42.73 12.00
C GLU A 303 28.71 -43.72 12.84
N ILE A 304 27.39 -43.77 12.67
CA ILE A 304 26.53 -44.73 13.37
C ILE A 304 26.86 -46.16 12.92
N GLU A 305 27.07 -46.41 11.63
CA GLU A 305 27.50 -47.73 11.12
C GLU A 305 28.82 -48.17 11.75
N THR A 306 29.78 -47.25 11.86
CA THR A 306 31.06 -47.50 12.51
C THR A 306 30.87 -47.84 13.99
N HIS A 307 30.06 -47.07 14.72
CA HIS A 307 29.75 -47.35 16.12
C HIS A 307 28.98 -48.65 16.34
N VAL A 308 28.13 -49.06 15.39
CA VAL A 308 27.48 -50.37 15.39
C VAL A 308 28.51 -51.49 15.27
N VAL A 309 29.47 -51.37 14.33
CA VAL A 309 30.54 -52.35 14.16
C VAL A 309 31.42 -52.42 15.42
N GLU A 310 31.81 -51.28 15.99
CA GLU A 310 32.57 -51.22 17.24
C GLU A 310 31.83 -51.87 18.40
N CYS A 311 30.53 -51.57 18.54
CA CYS A 311 29.69 -52.16 19.58
C CYS A 311 29.59 -53.68 19.42
N ASN A 312 29.41 -54.19 18.19
CA ASN A 312 29.42 -55.63 17.91
C ASN A 312 30.75 -56.29 18.30
N VAL A 313 31.89 -55.66 17.99
CA VAL A 313 33.21 -56.13 18.41
C VAL A 313 33.35 -56.14 19.94
N GLU A 314 32.82 -55.13 20.63
CA GLU A 314 32.80 -55.10 22.11
C GLU A 314 31.90 -56.21 22.69
N ILE A 315 30.74 -56.48 22.09
CA ILE A 315 29.85 -57.60 22.46
C ILE A 315 30.61 -58.93 22.34
N ASP A 316 31.29 -59.17 21.23
CA ASP A 316 32.05 -60.41 21.01
C ASP A 316 33.22 -60.54 21.99
N LYS A 317 33.97 -59.47 22.25
CA LYS A 317 35.04 -59.46 23.27
C LYS A 317 34.49 -59.75 24.66
N LEU A 318 33.38 -59.12 25.05
CA LEU A 318 32.74 -59.37 26.34
C LEU A 318 32.30 -60.83 26.44
N ARG A 319 31.72 -61.38 25.37
CA ARG A 319 31.30 -62.78 25.27
C ARG A 319 32.47 -63.75 25.41
N GLU A 320 33.59 -63.49 24.75
CA GLU A 320 34.80 -64.31 24.87
C GLU A 320 35.40 -64.25 26.28
N GLN A 321 35.53 -63.05 26.84
CA GLN A 321 36.06 -62.89 28.20
C GLN A 321 35.15 -63.53 29.24
N TRP A 322 33.83 -63.42 29.07
CA TRP A 322 32.86 -64.12 29.91
C TRP A 322 32.98 -65.63 29.77
N ARG A 323 33.11 -66.17 28.55
CA ARG A 323 33.32 -67.61 28.34
C ARG A 323 34.58 -68.11 29.04
N ALA A 324 35.65 -67.33 29.04
CA ALA A 324 36.94 -67.69 29.64
C ALA A 324 36.97 -67.52 31.17
N LYS A 325 36.32 -66.49 31.71
CA LYS A 325 36.44 -66.09 33.13
C LYS A 325 35.17 -66.30 33.95
N ARG A 326 34.09 -66.83 33.37
CA ARG A 326 32.89 -67.16 34.14
C ARG A 326 33.25 -68.16 35.25
N PRO A 327 32.76 -67.97 36.47
CA PRO A 327 32.88 -68.99 37.51
C PRO A 327 32.10 -70.23 37.09
N VAL A 328 32.78 -71.34 36.75
CA VAL A 328 32.15 -72.63 36.42
C VAL A 328 32.06 -73.50 37.68
N GLU A 329 33.10 -73.49 38.51
CA GLU A 329 33.15 -74.16 39.80
C GLU A 329 33.81 -73.23 40.83
N VAL A 330 33.23 -73.16 42.03
CA VAL A 330 33.80 -72.36 43.13
C VAL A 330 34.86 -73.21 43.81
N SER A 331 36.12 -72.76 43.78
CA SER A 331 37.27 -73.52 44.27
C SER A 331 37.33 -73.67 45.80
N SER A 332 36.71 -72.77 46.55
CA SER A 332 36.50 -72.90 48.00
C SER A 332 35.25 -72.14 48.45
N TRP A 333 34.61 -72.61 49.52
CA TRP A 333 33.41 -71.99 50.12
C TRP A 333 33.75 -71.00 51.24
N GLU A 334 34.96 -70.45 51.24
CA GLU A 334 35.38 -69.43 52.21
C GLU A 334 34.78 -68.06 51.86
N ASP A 335 34.35 -67.31 52.89
CA ASP A 335 33.66 -66.01 52.73
C ASP A 335 34.46 -64.99 51.90
N GLU A 336 35.79 -64.96 52.03
CA GLU A 336 36.63 -64.06 51.21
C GLU A 336 36.65 -64.42 49.72
N VAL A 337 36.59 -65.71 49.39
CA VAL A 337 36.60 -66.20 48.00
C VAL A 337 35.23 -65.95 47.37
N LEU A 338 34.16 -66.19 48.12
CA LEU A 338 32.79 -65.85 47.71
C LEU A 338 32.62 -64.35 47.48
N ALA A 339 33.12 -63.51 48.38
CA ALA A 339 33.04 -62.04 48.24
C ALA A 339 33.71 -61.54 46.95
N LYS A 340 34.88 -62.10 46.58
CA LYS A 340 35.59 -61.77 45.33
C LYS A 340 34.82 -62.21 44.08
N VAL A 341 34.10 -63.32 44.14
CA VAL A 341 33.24 -63.78 43.03
C VAL A 341 32.03 -62.85 42.87
N TYR A 342 31.40 -62.43 43.97
CA TYR A 342 30.28 -61.49 43.93
C TYR A 342 30.68 -60.10 43.41
N THR A 343 31.83 -59.56 43.82
CA THR A 343 32.31 -58.27 43.28
C THR A 343 32.60 -58.37 41.78
N ALA A 344 33.29 -59.43 41.33
CA ALA A 344 33.52 -59.67 39.91
C ALA A 344 32.20 -59.80 39.11
N MET A 345 31.19 -60.51 39.64
CA MET A 345 29.86 -60.62 39.04
C MET A 345 29.15 -59.27 38.94
N THR A 346 29.31 -58.40 39.93
CA THR A 346 28.72 -57.07 39.94
C THR A 346 29.36 -56.18 38.87
N GLU A 347 30.70 -56.23 38.73
CA GLU A 347 31.42 -55.54 37.66
C GLU A 347 31.02 -56.04 36.26
N TRP A 348 30.86 -57.36 36.07
CA TRP A 348 30.38 -57.93 34.81
C TRP A 348 28.97 -57.46 34.47
N ARG A 349 28.09 -57.38 35.47
CA ARG A 349 26.72 -56.90 35.30
C ARG A 349 26.70 -55.43 34.89
N GLN A 350 27.53 -54.60 35.53
CA GLN A 350 27.66 -53.19 35.18
C GLN A 350 28.15 -53.01 33.74
N ARG A 351 29.22 -53.72 33.34
CA ARG A 351 29.72 -53.68 31.96
C ARG A 351 28.65 -54.11 30.94
N MET A 352 27.87 -55.15 31.25
CA MET A 352 26.78 -55.61 30.40
C MET A 352 25.66 -54.57 30.29
N ASP A 353 25.28 -53.93 31.39
CA ASP A 353 24.23 -52.91 31.40
C ASP A 353 24.67 -51.66 30.63
N GLU A 354 25.93 -51.21 30.78
CA GLU A 354 26.50 -50.11 29.99
C GLU A 354 26.44 -50.40 28.49
N LEU A 355 26.86 -51.62 28.10
CA LEU A 355 26.85 -52.06 26.70
C LEU A 355 25.43 -52.15 26.14
N LYS A 356 24.50 -52.70 26.92
CA LYS A 356 23.08 -52.79 26.56
C LYS A 356 22.44 -51.41 26.37
N THR A 357 22.79 -50.45 27.23
CA THR A 357 22.32 -49.07 27.11
C THR A 357 22.83 -48.45 25.82
N ARG A 358 24.12 -48.65 25.49
CA ARG A 358 24.73 -48.17 24.25
C ARG A 358 24.11 -48.81 23.00
N CYS A 359 23.82 -50.11 23.02
CA CYS A 359 23.10 -50.78 21.93
C CYS A 359 21.72 -50.18 21.70
N LEU A 360 20.93 -49.96 22.77
CA LEU A 360 19.59 -49.37 22.67
C LEU A 360 19.62 -47.98 22.03
N THR A 361 20.60 -47.15 22.41
CA THR A 361 20.79 -45.82 21.80
C THR A 361 21.14 -45.93 20.31
N LEU A 362 22.04 -46.84 19.94
CA LEU A 362 22.42 -47.07 18.54
C LEU A 362 21.24 -47.59 17.69
N THR A 363 20.44 -48.52 18.21
CA THR A 363 19.23 -49.02 17.52
C THR A 363 18.22 -47.90 17.30
N SER A 364 18.01 -47.04 18.30
CA SER A 364 17.14 -45.86 18.17
C SER A 364 17.64 -44.90 17.07
N ASN A 365 18.96 -44.66 17.00
CA ASN A 365 19.56 -43.80 15.99
C ASN A 365 19.50 -44.43 14.58
N CYS A 366 19.70 -45.74 14.44
CA CYS A 366 19.52 -46.46 13.17
C CYS A 366 18.08 -46.37 12.67
N ALA A 367 17.10 -46.51 13.57
CA ALA A 367 15.68 -46.39 13.22
C ALA A 367 15.33 -44.97 12.73
N ALA A 368 15.92 -43.93 13.34
CA ALA A 368 15.71 -42.54 12.93
C ALA A 368 16.21 -42.25 11.50
N PHE A 369 17.27 -42.93 11.05
CA PHE A 369 17.81 -42.79 9.69
C PHE A 369 17.33 -43.85 8.69
N ALA A 370 16.40 -44.72 9.08
CA ALA A 370 15.93 -45.86 8.29
C ALA A 370 17.08 -46.78 7.80
N MET A 371 18.12 -46.92 8.63
CA MET A 371 19.20 -47.88 8.38
C MET A 371 18.81 -49.28 8.84
N ASN A 372 19.45 -50.30 8.28
CA ASN A 372 19.21 -51.68 8.70
C ASN A 372 19.49 -51.83 10.20
N GLU A 373 18.61 -52.53 10.92
CA GLU A 373 18.82 -52.80 12.34
C GLU A 373 20.16 -53.51 12.54
N PRO A 374 20.98 -53.07 13.51
CA PRO A 374 22.22 -53.76 13.84
C PRO A 374 21.88 -55.22 14.19
N GLY A 375 22.48 -56.16 13.46
CA GLY A 375 22.19 -57.58 13.59
C GLY A 375 22.37 -58.05 15.04
N VAL A 376 21.28 -58.57 15.61
CA VAL A 376 21.20 -59.14 16.96
C VAL A 376 22.10 -60.36 17.12
#